data_AF-A0AAD6DHR2-F1
#
_entry.id   AF-A0AAD6DHR2-F1
#
_cell.length_a   1.000
_cell.length_b   1.000
_cell.length_c   1.000
_cell.angle_alpha   90.00
_cell.angle_beta   90.00
_cell.angle_gamma   90.00
#
_symmetry.space_group_name_H-M   'P 1'
#
loop_
_entity.id
_entity.type
_entity.pdbx_description
1 polymer ?
#
loop_
_entity_poly.entity_id
_entity_poly.type
_entity_poly.pdbx_seq_one_letter_code
_entity_poly.pdbx_strand_id
1 'polypeptide(L)'
;MYIFKSFLISLAITKAYAATPTTTGDTSVVTGCHSHGEDIYCIKADGEEVLVSASSTPTTGVPAQYTGCHSHGSDTYCIDSDGNEALVGGEESTTDEHDHAHEESESSGEQNCHFHAGVEHCVGAGESEGSSEPSCGIQTRDYDVPLRIGTLFVILVTSAIGVFAPMLLAKLPFAAINGVVMTIIKQFGTGIIIGTAFVHLYTHATLMFTNDCLGELGYEGTTSAIVMAGMFLSFLVEFIGHRIIAARESKRCAPCTDSEVTGSQDESRKDGTQSTQHATIAHLGHSHGEDPTRPATKFSVLVMEAGVLFHSILIGLTLVVAGDSFYKTLLVVIVFHQFFEGLALGARIAMLPGGIFPSKALMALAFSLITPIGMAIGLGVLNSFNGNEKSTLIALGTLDALSAGILVWVGVVDMWARDWVIHGGEMLDASLSKVLTGGVSFVIGLILMSVLGKWA
;
A
#
# COMPACT_ATOMS: atom_id res chain seq x y z
N MET A 1 -58.71 14.30 19.27
CA MET A 1 -57.96 13.22 19.92
C MET A 1 -56.62 13.16 19.20
N TYR A 2 -55.57 13.92 19.56
CA TYR A 2 -54.93 14.08 20.89
C TYR A 2 -54.57 12.69 21.44
N ILE A 3 -53.31 12.31 21.71
CA ILE A 3 -52.01 12.99 22.01
C ILE A 3 -50.90 12.04 21.46
N PHE A 4 -49.67 12.37 21.03
CA PHE A 4 -48.76 13.55 20.91
C PHE A 4 -47.70 13.21 19.79
N LYS A 5 -46.76 13.99 19.22
CA LYS A 5 -46.12 15.34 19.38
C LYS A 5 -45.13 15.54 20.55
N SER A 6 -43.91 16.09 20.40
CA SER A 6 -43.18 16.66 19.24
C SER A 6 -41.66 16.49 19.40
N PHE A 7 -40.91 16.58 18.30
CA PHE A 7 -39.58 17.22 18.29
C PHE A 7 -39.54 18.21 17.12
N LEU A 8 -38.91 19.38 17.29
CA LEU A 8 -38.99 20.50 16.35
C LEU A 8 -37.61 20.88 15.82
N ILE A 9 -37.53 21.10 14.51
CA ILE A 9 -36.41 21.77 13.85
C ILE A 9 -36.47 23.25 14.26
N SER A 10 -35.42 23.76 14.90
CA SER A 10 -35.34 25.16 15.31
C SER A 10 -34.49 25.95 14.32
N LEU A 11 -35.14 26.50 13.28
CA LEU A 11 -34.49 27.38 12.31
C LEU A 11 -34.25 28.76 12.94
N ALA A 12 -33.01 29.04 13.34
CA ALA A 12 -32.64 30.31 13.97
C ALA A 12 -32.59 31.45 12.94
N ILE A 13 -33.57 32.36 13.00
CA ILE A 13 -33.57 33.59 12.18
C ILE A 13 -32.57 34.57 12.80
N THR A 14 -31.44 34.80 12.11
CA THR A 14 -30.46 35.83 12.50
C THR A 14 -31.06 37.23 12.34
N LYS A 15 -31.16 37.95 13.45
CA LYS A 15 -31.74 39.28 13.52
C LYS A 15 -30.63 40.32 13.30
N ALA A 16 -30.57 40.90 12.11
CA ALA A 16 -29.57 41.91 11.78
C ALA A 16 -29.66 43.12 12.73
N TYR A 17 -28.56 43.40 13.44
CA TYR A 17 -28.34 44.65 14.17
C TYR A 17 -27.36 45.51 13.36
N ALA A 18 -27.77 46.74 13.04
CA ALA A 18 -26.86 47.72 12.46
C ALA A 18 -25.97 48.31 13.58
N ALA A 19 -24.67 48.04 13.52
CA ALA A 19 -23.70 48.67 14.42
C ALA A 19 -23.45 50.12 13.97
N THR A 20 -23.33 51.04 14.94
CA THR A 20 -22.99 52.44 14.70
C THR A 20 -21.46 52.61 14.81
N PRO A 21 -20.78 53.30 13.89
CA PRO A 21 -19.33 53.45 13.96
C PRO A 21 -18.91 54.23 15.22
N THR A 22 -18.03 53.63 16.03
CA THR A 22 -17.46 54.27 17.21
C THR A 22 -15.96 54.43 17.00
N THR A 23 -15.51 55.67 16.87
CA THR A 23 -14.12 56.01 16.53
C THR A 23 -13.25 56.24 17.77
N THR A 24 -12.49 55.22 18.16
CA THR A 24 -11.22 55.32 18.90
C THR A 24 -10.44 54.06 18.60
N GLY A 25 -9.21 54.19 18.08
CA GLY A 25 -8.40 53.05 17.69
C GLY A 25 -7.67 52.43 18.88
N ASP A 26 -7.68 51.10 18.94
CA ASP A 26 -6.71 50.30 19.67
C ASP A 26 -6.27 49.18 18.72
N THR A 27 -4.99 49.20 18.32
CA THR A 27 -4.45 48.33 17.25
C THR A 27 -3.85 47.03 17.81
N SER A 28 -4.34 46.58 18.97
CA SER A 28 -3.79 45.47 19.77
C SER A 28 -4.81 44.36 20.05
N VAL A 29 -5.79 44.19 19.16
CA VAL A 29 -6.89 43.21 19.29
C VAL A 29 -6.96 42.31 18.05
N VAL A 30 -7.11 41.01 18.29
CA VAL A 30 -7.18 39.95 17.27
C VAL A 30 -8.57 39.30 17.36
N THR A 31 -9.27 39.14 16.24
CA THR A 31 -10.72 38.83 16.21
C THR A 31 -11.10 37.83 15.13
N GLY A 32 -12.34 37.32 15.16
CA GLY A 32 -12.87 36.49 14.07
C GLY A 32 -12.27 35.08 14.01
N CYS A 33 -11.77 34.60 15.14
CA CYS A 33 -11.05 33.34 15.23
C CYS A 33 -11.90 32.12 14.85
N HIS A 34 -11.29 31.16 14.15
CA HIS A 34 -11.88 29.87 13.81
C HIS A 34 -10.82 28.76 13.71
N SER A 35 -11.25 27.50 13.71
CA SER A 35 -10.36 26.34 13.75
C SER A 35 -10.36 25.53 12.45
N HIS A 36 -9.18 25.13 11.99
CA HIS A 36 -8.99 24.15 10.92
C HIS A 36 -8.21 22.94 11.48
N GLY A 37 -8.90 21.85 11.77
CA GLY A 37 -8.28 20.71 12.45
C GLY A 37 -8.00 21.02 13.93
N GLU A 38 -6.74 20.96 14.34
CA GLU A 38 -6.28 21.33 15.69
C GLU A 38 -5.79 22.80 15.76
N ASP A 39 -5.55 23.42 14.60
CA ASP A 39 -5.04 24.78 14.45
C ASP A 39 -6.13 25.85 14.61
N ILE A 40 -5.76 26.99 15.21
CA ILE A 40 -6.63 28.16 15.40
C ILE A 40 -6.09 29.34 14.60
N TYR A 41 -6.88 29.84 13.66
CA TYR A 41 -6.58 31.03 12.86
C TYR A 41 -7.43 32.21 13.32
N CYS A 42 -6.87 33.41 13.33
CA CYS A 42 -7.55 34.65 13.72
C CYS A 42 -7.14 35.83 12.82
N ILE A 43 -7.99 36.85 12.76
CA ILE A 43 -7.80 38.03 11.90
C ILE A 43 -7.29 39.21 12.74
N LYS A 44 -6.16 39.78 12.33
CA LYS A 44 -5.54 41.00 12.87
C LYS A 44 -6.35 42.27 12.52
N ALA A 45 -6.03 43.38 13.18
CA ALA A 45 -6.69 44.67 12.96
C ALA A 45 -6.43 45.31 11.57
N ASP A 46 -5.46 44.80 10.81
CA ASP A 46 -5.16 45.16 9.42
C ASP A 46 -5.89 44.28 8.38
N GLY A 47 -6.49 43.16 8.81
CA GLY A 47 -7.18 42.19 7.97
C GLY A 47 -6.34 40.96 7.58
N GLU A 48 -5.10 40.84 8.04
CA GLU A 48 -4.28 39.63 7.85
C GLU A 48 -4.76 38.49 8.75
N GLU A 49 -4.81 37.27 8.21
CA GLU A 49 -5.13 36.05 8.95
C GLU A 49 -3.84 35.35 9.42
N VAL A 50 -3.80 34.96 10.69
CA VAL A 50 -2.62 34.40 11.35
C VAL A 50 -2.96 33.24 12.26
N LEU A 51 -2.05 32.26 12.33
CA LEU A 51 -2.09 31.15 13.28
C LEU A 51 -1.87 31.65 14.71
N VAL A 52 -2.59 31.06 15.67
CA VAL A 52 -2.51 31.36 17.11
C VAL A 52 -2.12 30.12 17.89
N SER A 53 -0.84 30.02 18.23
CA SER A 53 -0.24 28.92 18.98
C SER A 53 -0.42 29.16 20.49
N ALA A 54 -1.50 28.63 21.06
CA ALA A 54 -1.77 28.69 22.49
C ALA A 54 -0.95 27.65 23.27
N SER A 55 -0.30 28.05 24.37
CA SER A 55 0.51 27.14 25.21
C SER A 55 -0.31 26.09 25.98
N SER A 56 -1.63 26.08 25.86
CA SER A 56 -2.54 25.08 26.41
C SER A 56 -3.82 24.98 25.58
N THR A 57 -4.26 23.75 25.26
CA THR A 57 -5.51 23.50 24.53
C THR A 57 -6.72 24.07 25.31
N PRO A 58 -7.51 24.99 24.74
CA PRO A 58 -8.58 25.67 25.48
C PRO A 58 -9.72 24.71 25.82
N THR A 59 -9.99 24.54 27.11
CA THR A 59 -11.02 23.59 27.60
C THR A 59 -12.46 23.96 27.26
N THR A 60 -12.68 25.17 26.71
CA THR A 60 -13.99 25.77 26.45
C THR A 60 -14.22 26.07 24.95
N GLY A 61 -13.40 25.51 24.05
CA GLY A 61 -13.46 25.75 22.60
C GLY A 61 -12.71 27.01 22.15
N VAL A 62 -12.83 27.36 20.87
CA VAL A 62 -12.07 28.47 20.25
C VAL A 62 -12.52 29.83 20.82
N PRO A 63 -11.62 30.65 21.41
CA PRO A 63 -11.93 32.01 21.83
C PRO A 63 -12.27 32.89 20.61
N ALA A 64 -13.38 33.63 20.66
CA ALA A 64 -13.83 34.45 19.52
C ALA A 64 -12.93 35.68 19.22
N GLN A 65 -12.09 36.06 20.17
CA GLN A 65 -11.13 37.17 20.11
C GLN A 65 -10.04 36.98 21.17
N TYR A 66 -8.85 37.52 20.90
CA TYR A 66 -7.75 37.67 21.86
C TYR A 66 -7.48 39.17 22.07
N THR A 67 -7.06 39.54 23.28
CA THR A 67 -6.94 40.94 23.72
C THR A 67 -5.67 41.21 24.51
N GLY A 68 -5.29 42.47 24.70
CA GLY A 68 -4.10 42.82 25.49
C GLY A 68 -2.80 42.37 24.85
N CYS A 69 -2.73 42.39 23.51
CA CYS A 69 -1.55 41.96 22.78
C CYS A 69 -0.32 42.81 23.11
N HIS A 70 0.82 42.15 23.35
CA HIS A 70 2.10 42.77 23.64
C HIS A 70 3.25 42.00 22.97
N SER A 71 4.36 42.67 22.67
CA SER A 71 5.43 42.09 21.84
C SER A 71 6.72 41.85 22.62
N HIS A 72 7.34 40.70 22.38
CA HIS A 72 8.62 40.25 22.95
C HIS A 72 9.60 39.93 21.81
N GLY A 73 10.36 40.93 21.37
CA GLY A 73 11.25 40.80 20.22
C GLY A 73 10.47 40.91 18.91
N SER A 74 10.57 39.90 18.04
CA SER A 74 9.72 39.68 16.87
C SER A 74 8.28 39.31 17.25
N ASP A 75 8.14 38.62 18.37
CA ASP A 75 6.97 37.80 18.67
C ASP A 75 5.86 38.63 19.32
N THR A 76 4.60 38.33 19.01
CA THR A 76 3.44 39.00 19.61
C THR A 76 2.57 38.00 20.37
N TYR A 77 2.40 38.25 21.67
CA TYR A 77 1.63 37.43 22.59
C TYR A 77 0.32 38.15 22.93
N CYS A 78 -0.81 37.45 22.81
CA CYS A 78 -2.14 37.97 23.11
C CYS A 78 -2.85 37.10 24.15
N ILE A 79 -3.72 37.70 24.96
CA ILE A 79 -4.37 37.03 26.10
C ILE A 79 -5.79 36.58 25.70
N ASP A 80 -6.14 35.34 26.03
CA ASP A 80 -7.47 34.75 25.79
C ASP A 80 -8.54 35.21 26.82
N SER A 81 -9.73 34.62 26.79
CA SER A 81 -10.81 34.95 27.73
C SER A 81 -10.63 34.39 29.15
N ASP A 82 -9.77 33.39 29.31
CA ASP A 82 -9.53 32.67 30.56
C ASP A 82 -8.27 33.17 31.29
N GLY A 83 -7.43 33.96 30.61
CA GLY A 83 -6.24 34.65 31.13
C GLY A 83 -4.91 34.05 30.67
N ASN A 84 -4.91 33.16 29.68
CA ASN A 84 -3.69 32.52 29.16
C ASN A 84 -3.10 33.33 27.99
N GLU A 85 -1.77 33.30 27.87
CA GLU A 85 -1.06 33.91 26.75
C GLU A 85 -0.94 32.92 25.58
N ALA A 86 -1.18 33.41 24.36
CA ALA A 86 -1.02 32.68 23.11
C ALA A 86 -0.15 33.47 22.13
N LEU A 87 0.75 32.79 21.43
CA LEU A 87 1.64 33.37 20.44
C LEU A 87 0.88 33.55 19.11
N VAL A 88 0.91 34.76 18.55
CA VAL A 88 0.17 35.14 17.34
C VAL A 88 1.14 35.40 16.19
N GLY A 89 1.09 34.53 15.17
CA GLY A 89 1.94 34.64 13.97
C GLY A 89 3.41 34.30 14.20
N GLY A 90 3.73 33.46 15.18
CA GLY A 90 5.09 32.91 15.35
C GLY A 90 5.28 31.60 14.58
N GLU A 91 6.46 31.43 13.98
CA GLU A 91 6.89 30.17 13.38
C GLU A 91 7.21 29.13 14.47
N GLU A 92 7.09 27.82 14.17
CA GLU A 92 7.41 26.76 15.13
C GLU A 92 8.93 26.67 15.38
N SER A 93 9.39 27.38 16.42
CA SER A 93 10.78 27.35 16.89
C SER A 93 11.12 26.04 17.63
N THR A 94 11.22 24.94 16.88
CA THR A 94 11.81 23.69 17.38
C THR A 94 13.30 23.91 17.67
N THR A 95 13.68 23.82 18.96
CA THR A 95 15.04 24.11 19.41
C THR A 95 15.98 22.94 19.21
N ASP A 96 16.88 23.04 18.23
CA ASP A 96 18.11 22.23 18.16
C ASP A 96 19.32 23.12 17.81
N GLU A 97 20.28 23.23 18.73
CA GLU A 97 21.49 24.05 18.57
C GLU A 97 22.56 23.33 17.72
N HIS A 98 22.75 23.74 16.46
CA HIS A 98 24.00 23.46 15.75
C HIS A 98 24.47 24.62 14.86
N ASP A 99 25.59 25.24 15.25
CA ASP A 99 26.41 26.09 14.38
C ASP A 99 26.73 25.37 13.06
N HIS A 100 26.64 26.06 11.92
CA HIS A 100 27.78 26.18 10.98
C HIS A 100 27.63 27.33 9.98
N ALA A 101 28.79 27.83 9.56
CA ALA A 101 29.05 29.03 8.76
C ALA A 101 28.13 29.31 7.56
N HIS A 102 27.83 30.60 7.35
CA HIS A 102 27.31 31.11 6.08
C HIS A 102 28.29 30.87 4.92
N GLU A 103 27.79 30.31 3.82
CA GLU A 103 28.26 30.65 2.47
C GLU A 103 27.06 31.23 1.69
N GLU A 104 27.30 32.28 0.89
CA GLU A 104 26.24 32.96 0.12
C GLU A 104 25.90 32.16 -1.14
N SER A 105 24.65 31.70 -1.26
CA SER A 105 24.07 31.17 -2.51
C SER A 105 22.88 32.02 -2.96
N GLU A 106 22.65 32.09 -4.27
CA GLU A 106 21.70 33.02 -4.88
C GLU A 106 20.24 32.61 -4.65
N SER A 107 19.33 33.59 -4.66
CA SER A 107 17.94 33.42 -4.24
C SER A 107 17.10 32.53 -5.17
N SER A 108 16.97 31.25 -4.82
CA SER A 108 15.74 30.48 -5.05
C SER A 108 14.84 30.64 -3.83
N GLY A 109 13.59 31.07 -4.01
CA GLY A 109 12.61 31.05 -2.91
C GLY A 109 12.42 29.63 -2.39
N GLU A 110 12.30 29.47 -1.07
CA GLU A 110 12.22 28.16 -0.43
C GLU A 110 11.03 27.37 -0.99
N GLN A 111 11.27 26.10 -1.34
CA GLN A 111 10.26 25.18 -1.87
C GLN A 111 10.14 23.96 -0.97
N ASN A 112 8.93 23.70 -0.47
CA ASN A 112 8.61 22.53 0.32
C ASN A 112 8.36 21.34 -0.61
N CYS A 113 9.43 20.59 -0.86
CA CYS A 113 9.39 19.36 -1.67
C CYS A 113 9.11 18.13 -0.79
N HIS A 114 8.02 17.42 -1.10
CA HIS A 114 7.66 16.14 -0.49
C HIS A 114 7.48 15.06 -1.57
N PHE A 115 7.31 13.80 -1.15
CA PHE A 115 7.26 12.66 -2.07
C PHE A 115 6.00 11.82 -1.87
N HIS A 116 5.35 11.50 -2.99
CA HIS A 116 4.21 10.60 -3.05
C HIS A 116 4.41 9.60 -4.19
N ALA A 117 4.29 8.31 -3.88
CA ALA A 117 4.47 7.22 -4.84
C ALA A 117 5.86 7.15 -5.55
N GLY A 118 6.88 7.85 -5.04
CA GLY A 118 8.18 8.01 -5.71
C GLY A 118 8.25 9.19 -6.70
N VAL A 119 7.16 9.95 -6.82
CA VAL A 119 7.07 11.23 -7.53
C VAL A 119 7.29 12.37 -6.51
N GLU A 120 7.91 13.47 -6.94
CA GLU A 120 8.18 14.65 -6.09
C GLU A 120 7.15 15.74 -6.35
N HIS A 121 6.65 16.33 -5.28
CA HIS A 121 5.70 17.44 -5.26
C HIS A 121 6.35 18.62 -4.51
N CYS A 122 6.64 19.71 -5.21
CA CYS A 122 7.26 20.91 -4.64
C CYS A 122 6.31 22.11 -4.75
N VAL A 123 5.96 22.70 -3.61
CA VAL A 123 5.21 23.96 -3.51
C VAL A 123 6.11 25.11 -3.02
N GLY A 124 5.77 26.36 -3.31
CA GLY A 124 6.44 27.51 -2.70
C GLY A 124 6.24 27.57 -1.18
N ALA A 125 7.17 28.17 -0.45
CA ALA A 125 7.00 28.43 0.98
C ALA A 125 5.75 29.29 1.22
N GLY A 126 4.82 28.78 2.04
CA GLY A 126 3.51 29.39 2.29
C GLY A 126 2.43 29.10 1.23
N GLU A 127 2.75 28.41 0.13
CA GLU A 127 1.77 28.03 -0.89
C GLU A 127 1.22 26.62 -0.64
N SER A 128 -0.09 26.46 -0.79
CA SER A 128 -0.74 25.15 -0.86
C SER A 128 -0.62 24.53 -2.27
N GLU A 129 -0.76 23.21 -2.41
CA GLU A 129 -0.70 22.55 -3.74
C GLU A 129 -1.70 23.14 -4.76
N GLY A 130 -2.82 23.69 -4.30
CA GLY A 130 -3.82 24.34 -5.17
C GLY A 130 -3.47 25.74 -5.67
N SER A 131 -2.29 26.29 -5.36
CA SER A 131 -1.91 27.69 -5.66
C SER A 131 -0.66 27.88 -6.53
N SER A 132 0.27 26.92 -6.55
CA SER A 132 1.54 27.00 -7.30
C SER A 132 1.45 26.42 -8.72
N GLU A 133 2.16 26.96 -9.72
CA GLU A 133 2.30 26.25 -11.01
C GLU A 133 3.13 24.96 -10.84
N PRO A 134 2.67 23.80 -11.32
CA PRO A 134 3.32 22.53 -11.03
C PRO A 134 4.68 22.38 -11.74
N SER A 135 5.73 22.09 -10.97
CA SER A 135 7.12 22.05 -11.44
C SER A 135 7.47 20.73 -12.14
N CYS A 136 6.87 20.51 -13.32
CA CYS A 136 6.94 19.26 -14.09
C CYS A 136 8.27 18.98 -14.82
N GLY A 137 9.31 19.77 -14.55
CA GLY A 137 10.64 19.62 -15.15
C GLY A 137 11.47 18.49 -14.54
N ILE A 138 12.63 18.22 -15.14
CA ILE A 138 13.66 17.42 -14.47
C ILE A 138 14.24 18.27 -13.32
N GLN A 139 13.99 17.86 -12.08
CA GLN A 139 14.64 18.46 -10.93
C GLN A 139 16.06 17.90 -10.80
N THR A 140 17.06 18.76 -10.97
CA THR A 140 18.47 18.41 -10.82
C THR A 140 18.84 18.41 -9.34
N ARG A 141 18.96 17.22 -8.73
CA ARG A 141 19.44 17.05 -7.35
C ARG A 141 20.89 16.58 -7.35
N ASP A 142 21.65 16.96 -6.34
CA ASP A 142 22.82 16.16 -5.95
C ASP A 142 22.32 14.93 -5.19
N TYR A 143 22.89 13.77 -5.47
CA TYR A 143 22.43 12.47 -4.96
C TYR A 143 23.58 11.73 -4.31
N ASP A 144 23.39 11.18 -3.10
CA ASP A 144 24.35 10.26 -2.48
C ASP A 144 24.35 8.89 -3.20
N VAL A 145 25.00 8.88 -4.37
CA VAL A 145 25.24 7.68 -5.19
C VAL A 145 26.02 6.61 -4.41
N PRO A 146 27.07 6.93 -3.60
CA PRO A 146 27.70 5.96 -2.71
C PRO A 146 26.73 5.26 -1.75
N LEU A 147 25.81 5.99 -1.10
CA LEU A 147 24.77 5.42 -0.25
C LEU A 147 23.80 4.55 -1.06
N ARG A 148 23.32 5.02 -2.20
CA ARG A 148 22.41 4.29 -3.11
C ARG A 148 23.03 2.99 -3.65
N ILE A 149 24.36 2.95 -3.82
CA ILE A 149 25.12 1.73 -4.15
C ILE A 149 25.26 0.81 -2.93
N GLY A 150 25.58 1.34 -1.74
CA GLY A 150 25.75 0.53 -0.52
C GLY A 150 24.45 -0.17 -0.09
N THR A 151 23.33 0.52 -0.21
CA THR A 151 22.00 0.06 0.20
C THR A 151 21.39 -0.97 -0.74
N LEU A 152 21.80 -1.01 -2.01
CA LEU A 152 21.49 -2.10 -2.95
C LEU A 152 21.91 -3.46 -2.37
N PHE A 153 23.07 -3.53 -1.70
CA PHE A 153 23.51 -4.75 -1.02
C PHE A 153 22.69 -5.05 0.24
N VAL A 154 22.17 -4.04 0.93
CA VAL A 154 21.25 -4.22 2.07
C VAL A 154 19.95 -4.87 1.59
N ILE A 155 19.33 -4.34 0.52
CA ILE A 155 18.12 -4.90 -0.10
C ILE A 155 18.36 -6.32 -0.62
N LEU A 156 19.49 -6.59 -1.27
CA LEU A 156 19.87 -7.94 -1.72
C LEU A 156 19.96 -8.94 -0.55
N VAL A 157 20.60 -8.55 0.56
CA VAL A 157 20.76 -9.41 1.73
C VAL A 157 19.43 -9.61 2.48
N THR A 158 18.63 -8.57 2.68
CA THR A 158 17.38 -8.67 3.44
C THR A 158 16.30 -9.42 2.67
N SER A 159 16.16 -9.19 1.36
CA SER A 159 15.27 -9.97 0.49
C SER A 159 15.67 -11.45 0.45
N ALA A 160 16.97 -11.75 0.33
CA ALA A 160 17.48 -13.12 0.39
C ALA A 160 17.17 -13.79 1.73
N ILE A 161 17.41 -13.14 2.87
CA ILE A 161 17.05 -13.70 4.19
C ILE A 161 15.54 -13.94 4.27
N GLY A 162 14.71 -13.01 3.82
CA GLY A 162 13.25 -13.13 3.80
C GLY A 162 12.77 -14.36 3.03
N VAL A 163 13.24 -14.56 1.80
CA VAL A 163 12.79 -15.68 0.95
C VAL A 163 13.43 -17.03 1.30
N PHE A 164 14.68 -17.06 1.77
CA PHE A 164 15.36 -18.32 2.13
C PHE A 164 15.01 -18.83 3.54
N ALA A 165 14.63 -17.96 4.50
CA ALA A 165 14.33 -18.38 5.87
C ALA A 165 13.17 -19.39 5.97
N PRO A 166 11.99 -19.21 5.33
CA PRO A 166 10.89 -20.18 5.39
C PRO A 166 11.28 -21.54 4.79
N MET A 167 12.08 -21.55 3.72
CA MET A 167 12.56 -22.78 3.09
C MET A 167 13.53 -23.56 3.98
N LEU A 168 14.35 -22.87 4.77
CA LEU A 168 15.25 -23.50 5.74
C LEU A 168 14.50 -23.97 6.99
N LEU A 169 13.58 -23.15 7.52
CA LEU A 169 12.68 -23.52 8.62
C LEU A 169 11.90 -24.80 8.30
N ALA A 170 11.36 -24.90 7.09
CA ALA A 170 10.64 -26.09 6.61
C ALA A 170 11.48 -27.39 6.59
N LYS A 171 12.82 -27.30 6.72
CA LYS A 171 13.73 -28.46 6.81
C LYS A 171 14.12 -28.85 8.24
N LEU A 172 13.73 -28.08 9.26
CA LEU A 172 14.09 -28.38 10.65
C LEU A 172 13.26 -29.55 11.21
N PRO A 173 13.85 -30.41 12.09
CA PRO A 173 13.20 -31.63 12.57
C PRO A 173 12.05 -31.40 13.57
N PHE A 174 11.80 -30.17 14.00
CA PHE A 174 10.82 -29.80 15.03
C PHE A 174 9.39 -29.74 14.50
N ALA A 175 8.88 -30.86 13.95
CA ALA A 175 7.65 -30.93 13.15
C ALA A 175 6.43 -30.20 13.75
N ALA A 176 6.17 -30.33 15.06
CA ALA A 176 5.04 -29.67 15.73
C ALA A 176 5.19 -28.13 15.77
N ILE A 177 6.39 -27.62 16.04
CA ILE A 177 6.69 -26.18 16.04
C ILE A 177 6.68 -25.65 14.60
N ASN A 178 7.27 -26.39 13.67
CA ASN A 178 7.33 -26.08 12.26
C ASN A 178 5.91 -25.90 11.67
N GLY A 179 4.96 -26.77 11.98
CA GLY A 179 3.57 -26.62 11.54
C GLY A 179 2.87 -25.34 12.02
N VAL A 180 3.11 -24.91 13.26
CA VAL A 180 2.55 -23.66 13.81
C VAL A 180 3.25 -22.43 13.22
N VAL A 181 4.58 -22.42 13.21
CA VAL A 181 5.38 -21.32 12.63
C VAL A 181 5.09 -21.15 11.14
N MET A 182 4.96 -22.24 10.39
CA MET A 182 4.61 -22.20 8.97
C MET A 182 3.18 -21.69 8.75
N THR A 183 2.23 -22.04 9.62
CA THR A 183 0.87 -21.46 9.61
C THR A 183 0.93 -19.95 9.81
N ILE A 184 1.69 -19.49 10.81
CA ILE A 184 1.88 -18.06 11.13
C ILE A 184 2.46 -17.33 9.92
N ILE A 185 3.61 -17.75 9.38
CA ILE A 185 4.28 -17.09 8.26
C ILE A 185 3.39 -17.10 7.00
N LYS A 186 2.72 -18.23 6.68
CA LYS A 186 1.86 -18.33 5.49
C LYS A 186 0.66 -17.38 5.56
N GLN A 187 -0.01 -17.29 6.71
CA GLN A 187 -1.17 -16.41 6.86
C GLN A 187 -0.76 -14.94 7.00
N PHE A 188 0.31 -14.65 7.73
CA PHE A 188 0.93 -13.30 7.78
C PHE A 188 1.27 -12.81 6.37
N GLY A 189 2.00 -13.62 5.59
CA GLY A 189 2.37 -13.29 4.22
C GLY A 189 1.17 -13.13 3.29
N THR A 190 0.05 -13.81 3.55
CA THR A 190 -1.21 -13.60 2.82
C THR A 190 -1.83 -12.24 3.14
N GLY A 191 -1.69 -11.77 4.38
CA GLY A 191 -2.05 -10.40 4.76
C GLY A 191 -1.12 -9.35 4.14
N ILE A 192 0.19 -9.62 4.09
CA ILE A 192 1.19 -8.73 3.45
C ILE A 192 0.87 -8.53 1.97
N ILE A 193 0.72 -9.60 1.17
CA ILE A 193 0.46 -9.48 -0.28
C ILE A 193 -0.84 -8.72 -0.59
N ILE A 194 -1.92 -8.94 0.18
CA ILE A 194 -3.15 -8.15 0.04
C ILE A 194 -2.93 -6.69 0.44
N GLY A 195 -2.14 -6.45 1.50
CA GLY A 195 -1.72 -5.11 1.92
C GLY A 195 -0.92 -4.37 0.84
N THR A 196 0.06 -5.03 0.20
CA THR A 196 0.83 -4.46 -0.92
C THR A 196 -0.10 -4.10 -2.08
N ALA A 197 -1.01 -5.02 -2.46
CA ALA A 197 -1.90 -4.82 -3.58
C ALA A 197 -2.82 -3.59 -3.43
N PHE A 198 -3.35 -3.34 -2.23
CA PHE A 198 -4.31 -2.24 -1.98
C PHE A 198 -3.70 -0.97 -1.37
N VAL A 199 -2.69 -1.06 -0.51
CA VAL A 199 -2.16 0.09 0.27
C VAL A 199 -0.86 0.64 -0.31
N HIS A 200 -0.18 -0.10 -1.20
CA HIS A 200 1.01 0.36 -1.91
C HIS A 200 0.75 0.49 -3.41
N LEU A 201 0.47 -0.61 -4.11
CA LEU A 201 0.32 -0.61 -5.58
C LEU A 201 -0.90 0.20 -6.07
N TYR A 202 -2.09 -0.05 -5.52
CA TYR A 202 -3.31 0.65 -5.94
C TYR A 202 -3.21 2.16 -5.64
N THR A 203 -2.77 2.53 -4.44
CA THR A 203 -2.62 3.92 -4.00
C THR A 203 -1.55 4.65 -4.80
N HIS A 204 -0.38 4.05 -5.01
CA HIS A 204 0.69 4.64 -5.83
C HIS A 204 0.21 4.91 -7.26
N ALA A 205 -0.47 3.93 -7.86
CA ALA A 205 -1.03 4.10 -9.19
C ALA A 205 -2.11 5.21 -9.24
N THR A 206 -2.99 5.32 -8.24
CA THR A 206 -3.91 6.46 -8.15
C THR A 206 -3.16 7.79 -8.04
N LEU A 207 -2.16 7.91 -7.15
CA LEU A 207 -1.40 9.15 -6.96
C LEU A 207 -0.67 9.60 -8.25
N MET A 208 -0.06 8.66 -8.98
CA MET A 208 0.54 8.93 -10.30
C MET A 208 -0.50 9.35 -11.36
N PHE A 209 -1.74 8.83 -11.27
CA PHE A 209 -2.84 9.18 -12.17
C PHE A 209 -3.60 10.46 -11.77
N THR A 210 -3.43 10.97 -10.55
CA THR A 210 -4.02 12.24 -10.07
C THR A 210 -3.00 13.39 -9.96
N ASN A 211 -1.73 13.16 -10.28
CA ASN A 211 -0.68 14.18 -10.26
C ASN A 211 -0.92 15.28 -11.33
N ASP A 212 -0.78 16.55 -10.94
CA ASP A 212 -1.13 17.71 -11.78
C ASP A 212 -0.31 17.83 -13.08
N CYS A 213 0.91 17.29 -13.08
CA CYS A 213 1.73 17.24 -14.30
C CYS A 213 1.13 16.31 -15.36
N LEU A 214 0.29 15.33 -14.98
CA LEU A 214 -0.53 14.57 -15.92
C LEU A 214 -1.74 15.37 -16.40
N GLY A 215 -2.43 16.05 -15.48
CA GLY A 215 -3.69 16.76 -15.69
C GLY A 215 -4.91 15.82 -15.70
N GLU A 216 -6.11 16.38 -15.86
CA GLU A 216 -7.37 15.64 -15.76
C GLU A 216 -7.44 14.44 -16.73
N LEU A 217 -7.58 13.24 -16.17
CA LEU A 217 -7.86 12.03 -16.93
C LEU A 217 -9.33 12.01 -17.38
N GLY A 218 -9.55 11.74 -18.67
CA GLY A 218 -10.90 11.60 -19.25
C GLY A 218 -11.74 10.41 -18.74
N TYR A 219 -11.28 9.71 -17.69
CA TYR A 219 -12.04 8.71 -16.95
C TYR A 219 -11.48 8.55 -15.52
N GLU A 220 -12.24 9.00 -14.53
CA GLU A 220 -11.93 8.93 -13.09
C GLU A 220 -11.54 7.51 -12.63
N GLY A 221 -12.28 6.49 -13.09
CA GLY A 221 -12.07 5.09 -12.71
C GLY A 221 -10.85 4.40 -13.36
N THR A 222 -9.88 5.14 -13.89
CA THR A 222 -8.74 4.58 -14.66
C THR A 222 -7.93 3.58 -13.86
N THR A 223 -7.51 3.88 -12.62
CA THR A 223 -6.78 2.93 -11.77
C THR A 223 -7.59 1.64 -11.57
N SER A 224 -8.85 1.76 -11.17
CA SER A 224 -9.72 0.60 -10.92
C SER A 224 -9.96 -0.23 -12.18
N ALA A 225 -10.03 0.38 -13.36
CA ALA A 225 -10.18 -0.33 -14.63
C ALA A 225 -8.94 -1.16 -14.99
N ILE A 226 -7.74 -0.62 -14.77
CA ILE A 226 -6.48 -1.33 -15.02
C ILE A 226 -6.26 -2.44 -13.97
N VAL A 227 -6.66 -2.21 -12.71
CA VAL A 227 -6.69 -3.23 -11.64
C VAL A 227 -7.64 -4.37 -12.00
N MET A 228 -8.85 -4.09 -12.47
CA MET A 228 -9.79 -5.11 -12.96
C MET A 228 -9.23 -5.87 -14.19
N ALA A 229 -8.48 -5.20 -15.07
CA ALA A 229 -7.79 -5.87 -16.17
C ALA A 229 -6.68 -6.82 -15.67
N GLY A 230 -5.88 -6.40 -14.68
CA GLY A 230 -4.86 -7.24 -14.04
C GLY A 230 -5.46 -8.49 -13.38
N MET A 231 -6.54 -8.32 -12.62
CA MET A 231 -7.29 -9.44 -12.01
C MET A 231 -7.79 -10.43 -13.07
N PHE A 232 -8.38 -9.92 -14.16
CA PHE A 232 -8.91 -10.76 -15.24
C PHE A 232 -7.80 -11.47 -16.03
N LEU A 233 -6.64 -10.84 -16.19
CA LEU A 233 -5.48 -11.44 -16.84
C LEU A 233 -4.86 -12.56 -16.00
N SER A 234 -4.72 -12.40 -14.68
CA SER A 234 -4.30 -13.49 -13.78
C SER A 234 -5.26 -14.68 -13.85
N PHE A 235 -6.57 -14.43 -13.71
CA PHE A 235 -7.61 -15.45 -13.87
C PHE A 235 -7.49 -16.18 -15.22
N LEU A 236 -7.31 -15.44 -16.32
CA LEU A 236 -7.21 -16.01 -17.66
C LEU A 236 -5.97 -16.89 -17.82
N VAL A 237 -4.82 -16.46 -17.29
CA VAL A 237 -3.55 -17.21 -17.30
C VAL A 237 -3.67 -18.50 -16.48
N GLU A 238 -4.24 -18.44 -15.28
CA GLU A 238 -4.48 -19.61 -14.42
C GLU A 238 -5.50 -20.57 -15.03
N PHE A 239 -6.63 -20.08 -15.53
CA PHE A 239 -7.65 -20.89 -16.17
C PHE A 239 -7.10 -21.62 -17.40
N ILE A 240 -6.36 -20.93 -18.27
CA ILE A 240 -5.69 -21.53 -19.43
C ILE A 240 -4.61 -22.52 -18.99
N GLY A 241 -3.80 -22.18 -17.98
CA GLY A 241 -2.78 -23.05 -17.42
C GLY A 241 -3.36 -24.37 -16.91
N HIS A 242 -4.36 -24.31 -16.03
CA HIS A 242 -5.07 -25.47 -15.51
C HIS A 242 -5.77 -26.26 -16.62
N ARG A 243 -6.37 -25.60 -17.61
CA ARG A 243 -7.02 -26.26 -18.76
C ARG A 243 -6.01 -27.02 -19.63
N ILE A 244 -4.82 -26.46 -19.87
CA ILE A 244 -3.74 -27.11 -20.62
C ILE A 244 -3.15 -28.28 -19.82
N ILE A 245 -2.96 -28.13 -18.50
CA ILE A 245 -2.48 -29.20 -17.61
C ILE A 245 -3.46 -30.38 -17.63
N ALA A 246 -4.75 -30.15 -17.36
CA ALA A 246 -5.78 -31.19 -17.36
C ALA A 246 -5.91 -31.90 -18.72
N ALA A 247 -5.80 -31.15 -19.83
CA ALA A 247 -5.81 -31.71 -21.20
C ALA A 247 -4.53 -32.48 -21.59
N ARG A 248 -3.44 -32.34 -20.81
CA ARG A 248 -2.22 -33.16 -20.93
C ARG A 248 -2.30 -34.40 -20.04
N GLU A 249 -2.89 -34.28 -18.85
CA GLU A 249 -3.15 -35.41 -17.94
C GLU A 249 -4.11 -36.42 -18.59
N SER A 250 -5.24 -35.98 -19.13
CA SER A 250 -6.20 -36.87 -19.80
C SER A 250 -5.62 -37.61 -21.02
N LYS A 251 -4.75 -36.95 -21.79
CA LYS A 251 -4.02 -37.58 -22.92
C LYS A 251 -2.95 -38.58 -22.48
N ARG A 252 -2.44 -38.49 -21.26
CA ARG A 252 -1.46 -39.47 -20.71
C ARG A 252 -2.14 -40.73 -20.17
N CYS A 253 -3.38 -40.65 -19.71
CA CYS A 253 -4.18 -41.81 -19.31
C CYS A 253 -4.83 -42.57 -20.47
N ALA A 254 -4.69 -42.10 -21.71
CA ALA A 254 -5.29 -42.70 -22.90
C ALA A 254 -4.38 -43.70 -23.66
N PRO A 255 -3.85 -44.75 -23.00
CA PRO A 255 -3.60 -46.01 -23.72
C PRO A 255 -3.92 -47.28 -22.89
N CYS A 256 -5.14 -47.43 -22.35
CA CYS A 256 -5.55 -48.63 -21.58
C CYS A 256 -7.00 -49.09 -21.84
N THR A 257 -7.45 -49.19 -23.10
CA THR A 257 -8.72 -49.89 -23.42
C THR A 257 -8.71 -50.55 -24.79
N ASP A 258 -7.81 -51.52 -25.00
CA ASP A 258 -7.99 -52.58 -25.98
C ASP A 258 -7.43 -53.87 -25.39
N SER A 259 -8.32 -54.64 -24.75
CA SER A 259 -8.07 -55.99 -24.27
C SER A 259 -9.42 -56.70 -24.24
N GLU A 260 -9.65 -57.56 -25.22
CA GLU A 260 -10.92 -58.28 -25.41
C GLU A 260 -11.18 -59.24 -24.25
N VAL A 261 -11.92 -58.77 -23.24
CA VAL A 261 -12.57 -59.67 -22.27
C VAL A 261 -13.80 -60.26 -22.95
N THR A 262 -13.61 -61.36 -23.68
CA THR A 262 -14.70 -62.18 -24.20
C THR A 262 -15.56 -62.66 -23.03
N GLY A 263 -16.86 -62.37 -23.10
CA GLY A 263 -17.73 -62.36 -21.92
C GLY A 263 -18.17 -63.72 -21.40
N SER A 264 -18.70 -63.71 -20.19
CA SER A 264 -19.53 -64.77 -19.61
C SER A 264 -20.58 -64.14 -18.68
N GLN A 265 -21.70 -64.84 -18.50
CA GLN A 265 -22.90 -64.44 -17.75
C GLN A 265 -22.61 -64.26 -16.22
N ASP A 266 -23.45 -63.66 -15.38
CA ASP A 266 -24.93 -63.70 -15.39
C ASP A 266 -25.65 -62.56 -14.62
N GLU A 267 -26.97 -62.65 -14.45
CA GLU A 267 -27.94 -61.67 -13.88
C GLU A 267 -27.62 -61.03 -12.50
N SER A 268 -28.03 -59.75 -12.27
CA SER A 268 -29.30 -59.45 -11.54
C SER A 268 -29.61 -57.96 -11.25
N ARG A 269 -30.62 -57.42 -11.95
CA ARG A 269 -31.71 -56.53 -11.50
C ARG A 269 -31.51 -55.57 -10.29
N LYS A 270 -31.53 -54.24 -10.56
CA LYS A 270 -32.58 -53.31 -10.04
C LYS A 270 -32.58 -51.90 -10.66
N ASP A 271 -33.73 -51.57 -11.26
CA ASP A 271 -34.51 -50.31 -11.29
C ASP A 271 -33.96 -49.00 -10.67
N GLY A 272 -34.28 -47.85 -11.30
CA GLY A 272 -34.22 -46.53 -10.66
C GLY A 272 -33.68 -45.34 -11.47
N THR A 273 -34.58 -44.55 -12.07
CA THR A 273 -34.43 -43.10 -12.39
C THR A 273 -33.41 -42.66 -13.46
N GLN A 274 -33.93 -42.18 -14.60
CA GLN A 274 -33.23 -41.21 -15.45
C GLN A 274 -33.21 -39.84 -14.76
N SER A 275 -32.05 -39.18 -14.71
CA SER A 275 -31.96 -37.75 -14.36
C SER A 275 -31.26 -36.98 -15.47
N THR A 276 -31.96 -36.02 -16.06
CA THR A 276 -31.48 -35.14 -17.14
C THR A 276 -30.20 -34.42 -16.73
N GLN A 277 -29.15 -34.51 -17.54
CA GLN A 277 -27.90 -33.77 -17.32
C GLN A 277 -28.08 -32.27 -17.62
N HIS A 278 -28.58 -31.51 -16.64
CA HIS A 278 -28.50 -30.05 -16.67
C HIS A 278 -27.04 -29.62 -16.45
N ALA A 279 -26.39 -29.16 -17.52
CA ALA A 279 -25.01 -28.68 -17.51
C ALA A 279 -24.85 -27.47 -16.57
N THR A 280 -24.43 -27.74 -15.34
CA THR A 280 -24.21 -26.73 -14.30
C THR A 280 -22.70 -26.58 -14.06
N ILE A 281 -22.21 -25.34 -14.01
CA ILE A 281 -20.78 -25.00 -14.05
C ILE A 281 -19.99 -25.51 -12.80
N ALA A 282 -20.68 -26.00 -11.77
CA ALA A 282 -20.09 -26.52 -10.53
C ALA A 282 -19.19 -27.78 -10.67
N HIS A 283 -19.29 -28.56 -11.76
CA HIS A 283 -18.63 -29.87 -11.85
C HIS A 283 -17.13 -29.84 -12.25
N LEU A 284 -16.44 -28.70 -12.11
CA LEU A 284 -14.99 -28.60 -12.28
C LEU A 284 -14.18 -28.90 -11.01
N GLY A 285 -14.83 -28.96 -9.83
CA GLY A 285 -14.16 -29.19 -8.54
C GLY A 285 -13.89 -30.66 -8.15
N HIS A 286 -14.30 -31.65 -8.95
CA HIS A 286 -14.19 -33.07 -8.58
C HIS A 286 -12.88 -33.73 -9.01
N SER A 287 -11.81 -33.44 -8.26
CA SER A 287 -10.69 -34.38 -8.08
C SER A 287 -10.35 -34.46 -6.60
N HIS A 288 -10.29 -35.68 -6.05
CA HIS A 288 -10.05 -35.93 -4.63
C HIS A 288 -8.77 -35.24 -4.13
N GLY A 289 -8.85 -34.72 -2.89
CA GLY A 289 -7.80 -34.04 -2.10
C GLY A 289 -6.48 -33.75 -2.82
N GLU A 290 -6.22 -32.48 -3.14
CA GLU A 290 -5.03 -32.07 -3.88
C GLU A 290 -3.73 -32.49 -3.17
N ASP A 291 -3.13 -33.58 -3.67
CA ASP A 291 -1.76 -33.92 -3.38
C ASP A 291 -0.85 -32.76 -3.84
N PRO A 292 -0.03 -32.17 -2.96
CA PRO A 292 0.90 -31.10 -3.33
C PRO A 292 1.91 -31.49 -4.41
N THR A 293 1.99 -32.75 -4.87
CA THR A 293 2.75 -33.14 -6.08
C THR A 293 2.26 -32.49 -7.38
N ARG A 294 1.02 -32.00 -7.46
CA ARG A 294 0.40 -31.60 -8.75
C ARG A 294 1.11 -30.41 -9.45
N PRO A 295 1.18 -30.43 -10.80
CA PRO A 295 1.77 -29.33 -11.57
C PRO A 295 0.96 -28.02 -11.54
N ALA A 296 -0.33 -28.07 -11.19
CA ALA A 296 -1.19 -26.89 -11.04
C ALA A 296 -0.71 -25.93 -9.94
N THR A 297 -0.40 -26.46 -8.75
CA THR A 297 0.09 -25.66 -7.61
C THR A 297 1.42 -24.97 -7.92
N LYS A 298 2.30 -25.61 -8.71
CA LYS A 298 3.54 -24.99 -9.21
C LYS A 298 3.29 -23.86 -10.21
N PHE A 299 2.23 -23.96 -11.01
CA PHE A 299 1.85 -22.91 -11.95
C PHE A 299 1.30 -21.68 -11.22
N SER A 300 0.40 -21.88 -10.26
CA SER A 300 -0.12 -20.84 -9.36
C SER A 300 1.01 -20.07 -8.65
N VAL A 301 1.95 -20.77 -8.01
CA VAL A 301 3.08 -20.10 -7.32
C VAL A 301 3.98 -19.34 -8.30
N LEU A 302 4.10 -19.78 -9.56
CA LEU A 302 4.83 -19.06 -10.61
C LEU A 302 4.09 -17.81 -11.11
N VAL A 303 2.75 -17.82 -11.17
CA VAL A 303 1.94 -16.64 -11.50
C VAL A 303 2.04 -15.59 -10.38
N MET A 304 1.94 -16.01 -9.12
CA MET A 304 2.20 -15.16 -7.95
C MET A 304 3.62 -14.56 -8.00
N GLU A 305 4.63 -15.40 -8.21
CA GLU A 305 6.03 -14.97 -8.32
C GLU A 305 6.20 -13.94 -9.43
N ALA A 306 5.63 -14.16 -10.62
CA ALA A 306 5.71 -13.21 -11.73
C ALA A 306 5.13 -11.82 -11.37
N GLY A 307 4.01 -11.75 -10.64
CA GLY A 307 3.44 -10.49 -10.15
C GLY A 307 4.34 -9.78 -9.14
N VAL A 308 4.82 -10.50 -8.12
CA VAL A 308 5.72 -9.96 -7.09
C VAL A 308 7.05 -9.48 -7.68
N LEU A 309 7.66 -10.26 -8.59
CA LEU A 309 8.86 -9.86 -9.33
C LEU A 309 8.63 -8.60 -10.16
N PHE A 310 7.47 -8.50 -10.81
CA PHE A 310 7.13 -7.37 -11.67
C PHE A 310 6.97 -6.06 -10.89
N HIS A 311 6.35 -6.07 -9.71
CA HIS A 311 6.36 -4.89 -8.84
C HIS A 311 7.76 -4.60 -8.27
N SER A 312 8.48 -5.63 -7.82
CA SER A 312 9.78 -5.48 -7.16
C SER A 312 10.83 -4.76 -8.02
N ILE A 313 10.79 -4.88 -9.37
CA ILE A 313 11.70 -4.09 -10.23
C ILE A 313 11.35 -2.59 -10.23
N LEU A 314 10.06 -2.24 -10.11
CA LEU A 314 9.57 -0.87 -10.06
C LEU A 314 9.89 -0.22 -8.70
N ILE A 315 9.72 -0.95 -7.59
CA ILE A 315 10.19 -0.53 -6.26
C ILE A 315 11.69 -0.21 -6.31
N GLY A 316 12.49 -1.10 -6.89
CA GLY A 316 13.94 -0.91 -6.97
C GLY A 316 14.33 0.36 -7.74
N LEU A 317 13.65 0.61 -8.87
CA LEU A 317 13.87 1.81 -9.69
C LEU A 317 13.44 3.08 -8.94
N THR A 318 12.19 3.12 -8.44
CA THR A 318 11.60 4.31 -7.81
C THR A 318 12.30 4.71 -6.51
N LEU A 319 12.67 3.73 -5.66
CA LEU A 319 13.48 3.98 -4.46
C LEU A 319 14.77 4.75 -4.77
N VAL A 320 15.42 4.44 -5.89
CA VAL A 320 16.73 5.02 -6.25
C VAL A 320 16.63 6.38 -6.93
N VAL A 321 15.46 6.81 -7.40
CA VAL A 321 15.23 8.16 -7.99
C VAL A 321 14.49 9.12 -7.04
N ALA A 322 13.95 8.63 -5.92
CA ALA A 322 13.45 9.46 -4.82
C ALA A 322 14.58 10.33 -4.21
N GLY A 323 14.28 11.56 -3.84
CA GLY A 323 15.26 12.56 -3.37
C GLY A 323 15.87 12.25 -2.00
N ASP A 324 17.09 12.75 -1.77
CA ASP A 324 17.92 12.43 -0.59
C ASP A 324 17.28 12.78 0.76
N SER A 325 16.38 13.76 0.81
CA SER A 325 15.62 14.17 2.00
C SER A 325 14.75 13.02 2.55
N PHE A 326 14.01 12.33 1.69
CA PHE A 326 13.10 11.25 2.08
C PHE A 326 13.66 9.84 1.82
N TYR A 327 14.73 9.72 1.02
CA TYR A 327 15.38 8.46 0.65
C TYR A 327 15.69 7.54 1.83
N LYS A 328 16.18 8.10 2.96
CA LYS A 328 16.54 7.32 4.16
C LYS A 328 15.31 6.67 4.82
N THR A 329 14.17 7.36 4.83
CA THR A 329 12.90 6.85 5.36
C THR A 329 12.33 5.76 4.44
N LEU A 330 12.21 6.05 3.15
CA LEU A 330 11.79 5.09 2.13
C LEU A 330 12.63 3.81 2.15
N LEU A 331 13.96 3.93 2.26
CA LEU A 331 14.85 2.78 2.36
C LEU A 331 14.50 1.87 3.54
N VAL A 332 14.25 2.43 4.73
CA VAL A 332 13.90 1.63 5.92
C VAL A 332 12.55 0.94 5.72
N VAL A 333 11.55 1.64 5.17
CA VAL A 333 10.24 1.04 4.83
C VAL A 333 10.39 -0.09 3.82
N ILE A 334 11.11 0.14 2.72
CA ILE A 334 11.29 -0.85 1.65
C ILE A 334 12.15 -2.05 2.11
N VAL A 335 13.13 -1.86 2.99
CA VAL A 335 13.86 -2.96 3.63
C VAL A 335 12.92 -3.90 4.40
N PHE A 336 11.97 -3.36 5.17
CA PHE A 336 10.98 -4.17 5.87
C PHE A 336 9.96 -4.78 4.91
N HIS A 337 9.44 -4.01 3.96
CA HIS A 337 8.50 -4.46 2.93
C HIS A 337 9.05 -5.67 2.16
N GLN A 338 10.23 -5.55 1.54
CA GLN A 338 10.85 -6.61 0.75
C GLN A 338 11.21 -7.85 1.58
N PHE A 339 11.51 -7.68 2.87
CA PHE A 339 11.71 -8.80 3.80
C PHE A 339 10.40 -9.56 4.08
N PHE A 340 9.29 -8.85 4.33
CA PHE A 340 7.99 -9.46 4.61
C PHE A 340 7.34 -10.07 3.36
N GLU A 341 7.46 -9.44 2.20
CA GLU A 341 7.14 -10.03 0.88
C GLU A 341 7.96 -11.31 0.63
N GLY A 342 9.26 -11.27 0.93
CA GLY A 342 10.16 -12.42 0.83
C GLY A 342 9.71 -13.58 1.71
N LEU A 343 9.30 -13.32 2.96
CA LEU A 343 8.73 -14.33 3.85
C LEU A 343 7.43 -14.93 3.28
N ALA A 344 6.57 -14.12 2.67
CA ALA A 344 5.31 -14.57 2.06
C ALA A 344 5.55 -15.51 0.87
N LEU A 345 6.35 -15.07 -0.10
CA LEU A 345 6.72 -15.85 -1.29
C LEU A 345 7.53 -17.09 -0.91
N GLY A 346 8.53 -16.93 -0.03
CA GLY A 346 9.38 -18.01 0.48
C GLY A 346 8.59 -19.11 1.17
N ALA A 347 7.52 -18.77 1.91
CA ALA A 347 6.64 -19.77 2.52
C ALA A 347 5.84 -20.56 1.47
N ARG A 348 5.32 -19.91 0.42
CA ARG A 348 4.60 -20.60 -0.68
C ARG A 348 5.56 -21.48 -1.50
N ILE A 349 6.78 -21.01 -1.79
CA ILE A 349 7.85 -21.81 -2.44
C ILE A 349 8.28 -23.01 -1.58
N ALA A 350 8.39 -22.83 -0.25
CA ALA A 350 8.80 -23.89 0.66
C ALA A 350 7.86 -25.11 0.62
N MET A 351 6.55 -24.90 0.44
CA MET A 351 5.56 -25.97 0.34
C MET A 351 5.60 -26.77 -0.98
N LEU A 352 6.22 -26.25 -2.05
CA LEU A 352 6.27 -26.96 -3.34
C LEU A 352 7.01 -28.32 -3.23
N PRO A 353 6.63 -29.34 -4.01
CA PRO A 353 7.22 -30.67 -3.90
C PRO A 353 8.62 -30.72 -4.52
N GLY A 354 9.61 -31.18 -3.74
CA GLY A 354 10.98 -31.42 -4.18
C GLY A 354 12.06 -30.90 -3.22
N GLY A 355 13.32 -31.00 -3.67
CA GLY A 355 14.47 -30.36 -3.01
C GLY A 355 14.45 -28.84 -3.14
N ILE A 356 15.36 -28.17 -2.42
CA ILE A 356 15.57 -26.71 -2.56
C ILE A 356 16.26 -26.42 -3.90
N PHE A 357 17.36 -27.14 -4.18
CA PHE A 357 18.08 -27.03 -5.45
C PHE A 357 17.53 -28.01 -6.51
N PRO A 358 17.52 -27.62 -7.80
CA PRO A 358 17.77 -26.28 -8.31
C PRO A 358 16.53 -25.36 -8.24
N SER A 359 15.32 -25.92 -8.32
CA SER A 359 14.10 -25.17 -8.67
C SER A 359 13.72 -24.07 -7.67
N LYS A 360 13.66 -24.38 -6.37
CA LYS A 360 13.24 -23.38 -5.37
C LYS A 360 14.31 -22.33 -5.13
N ALA A 361 15.58 -22.74 -5.21
CA ALA A 361 16.71 -21.83 -5.12
C ALA A 361 16.72 -20.81 -6.29
N LEU A 362 16.37 -21.23 -7.51
CA LEU A 362 16.27 -20.31 -8.66
C LEU A 362 15.15 -19.28 -8.48
N MET A 363 13.97 -19.71 -8.02
CA MET A 363 12.82 -18.85 -7.70
C MET A 363 13.20 -17.80 -6.64
N ALA A 364 13.72 -18.27 -5.51
CA ALA A 364 14.21 -17.41 -4.44
C ALA A 364 15.34 -16.45 -4.86
N LEU A 365 16.26 -16.88 -5.73
CA LEU A 365 17.29 -16.02 -6.29
C LEU A 365 16.69 -14.92 -7.18
N ALA A 366 15.70 -15.24 -8.02
CA ALA A 366 15.02 -14.26 -8.85
C ALA A 366 14.39 -13.15 -7.99
N PHE A 367 13.69 -13.51 -6.91
CA PHE A 367 13.16 -12.53 -5.96
C PHE A 367 14.25 -11.68 -5.27
N SER A 368 15.35 -12.30 -4.81
CA SER A 368 16.42 -11.55 -4.15
C SER A 368 17.19 -10.60 -5.09
N LEU A 369 17.19 -10.87 -6.40
CA LEU A 369 17.96 -10.13 -7.40
C LEU A 369 17.14 -9.04 -8.11
N ILE A 370 15.81 -9.16 -8.20
CA ILE A 370 15.02 -8.27 -9.06
C ILE A 370 14.95 -6.82 -8.55
N THR A 371 14.83 -6.59 -7.23
CA THR A 371 14.85 -5.23 -6.66
C THR A 371 16.24 -4.59 -6.78
N PRO A 372 17.37 -5.28 -6.46
CA PRO A 372 18.70 -4.79 -6.80
C PRO A 372 18.93 -4.51 -8.29
N ILE A 373 18.32 -5.27 -9.20
CA ILE A 373 18.36 -4.97 -10.65
C ILE A 373 17.58 -3.69 -10.96
N GLY A 374 16.39 -3.50 -10.37
CA GLY A 374 15.64 -2.24 -10.45
C GLY A 374 16.45 -1.05 -9.94
N MET A 375 17.12 -1.20 -8.78
CA MET A 375 18.01 -0.20 -8.20
C MET A 375 19.20 0.13 -9.12
N ALA A 376 19.81 -0.88 -9.75
CA ALA A 376 20.90 -0.66 -10.72
C ALA A 376 20.42 0.05 -12.00
N ILE A 377 19.18 -0.21 -12.45
CA ILE A 377 18.55 0.52 -13.55
C ILE A 377 18.28 1.97 -13.14
N GLY A 378 17.72 2.19 -11.95
CA GLY A 378 17.50 3.52 -11.36
C GLY A 378 18.78 4.35 -11.28
N LEU A 379 19.88 3.76 -10.78
CA LEU A 379 21.21 4.40 -10.77
C LEU A 379 21.68 4.78 -12.18
N GLY A 380 21.39 3.93 -13.18
CA GLY A 380 21.76 4.17 -14.57
C GLY A 380 20.99 5.29 -15.27
N VAL A 381 19.78 5.63 -14.80
CA VAL A 381 18.93 6.71 -15.34
C VAL A 381 18.82 7.93 -14.41
N LEU A 382 19.52 7.92 -13.27
CA LEU A 382 19.32 8.84 -12.15
C LEU A 382 19.33 10.33 -12.52
N ASN A 383 20.23 10.73 -13.42
CA ASN A 383 20.41 12.12 -13.86
C ASN A 383 19.52 12.51 -15.08
N SER A 384 18.65 11.60 -15.53
CA SER A 384 17.78 11.78 -16.70
C SER A 384 16.33 11.34 -16.47
N PHE A 385 16.00 10.82 -15.30
CA PHE A 385 14.66 10.37 -14.95
C PHE A 385 13.78 11.53 -14.48
N ASN A 386 12.70 11.82 -15.20
CA ASN A 386 11.65 12.73 -14.76
C ASN A 386 10.44 11.94 -14.25
N GLY A 387 10.24 11.93 -12.92
CA GLY A 387 9.05 11.34 -12.29
C GLY A 387 7.74 12.04 -12.65
N ASN A 388 7.79 13.34 -12.93
CA ASN A 388 6.64 14.18 -13.29
C ASN A 388 6.39 14.26 -14.81
N GLU A 389 7.14 13.54 -15.65
CA GLU A 389 6.82 13.50 -17.09
C GLU A 389 5.54 12.68 -17.30
N LYS A 390 4.60 13.20 -18.11
CA LYS A 390 3.35 12.52 -18.47
C LYS A 390 3.55 11.08 -18.96
N SER A 391 4.65 10.80 -19.67
CA SER A 391 4.95 9.44 -20.15
C SER A 391 5.36 8.50 -19.00
N THR A 392 6.18 8.98 -18.06
CA THR A 392 6.57 8.28 -16.82
C THR A 392 5.36 8.01 -15.93
N LEU A 393 4.51 9.02 -15.68
CA LEU A 393 3.32 8.91 -14.84
C LEU A 393 2.32 7.89 -15.41
N ILE A 394 2.02 7.96 -16.72
CA ILE A 394 1.16 6.97 -17.39
C ILE A 394 1.79 5.58 -17.34
N ALA A 395 3.11 5.45 -17.58
CA ALA A 395 3.79 4.16 -17.58
C ALA A 395 3.77 3.53 -16.18
N LEU A 396 4.34 4.18 -15.17
CA LEU A 396 4.42 3.63 -13.81
C LEU A 396 3.01 3.41 -13.22
N GLY A 397 2.09 4.38 -13.35
CA GLY A 397 0.72 4.24 -12.86
C GLY A 397 -0.04 3.08 -13.52
N THR A 398 0.15 2.85 -14.82
CA THR A 398 -0.44 1.69 -15.52
C THR A 398 0.16 0.38 -15.02
N LEU A 399 1.48 0.32 -14.83
CA LEU A 399 2.18 -0.90 -14.44
C LEU A 399 1.90 -1.27 -12.98
N ASP A 400 1.86 -0.30 -12.06
CA ASP A 400 1.49 -0.54 -10.66
C ASP A 400 -0.01 -0.87 -10.53
N ALA A 401 -0.92 -0.21 -11.27
CA ALA A 401 -2.33 -0.60 -11.28
C ALA A 401 -2.55 -2.02 -11.82
N LEU A 402 -1.81 -2.42 -12.86
CA LEU A 402 -1.88 -3.77 -13.43
C LEU A 402 -1.35 -4.79 -12.41
N SER A 403 -0.26 -4.47 -11.72
CA SER A 403 0.35 -5.31 -10.70
C SER A 403 -0.53 -5.44 -9.46
N ALA A 404 -1.20 -4.36 -9.02
CA ALA A 404 -2.25 -4.40 -7.99
C ALA A 404 -3.31 -5.43 -8.38
N GLY A 405 -3.84 -5.37 -9.60
CA GLY A 405 -4.82 -6.34 -10.09
C GLY A 405 -4.33 -7.79 -10.01
N ILE A 406 -3.07 -8.02 -10.38
CA ILE A 406 -2.44 -9.35 -10.31
C ILE A 406 -2.33 -9.83 -8.85
N LEU A 407 -1.84 -8.99 -7.94
CA LEU A 407 -1.68 -9.34 -6.52
C LEU A 407 -3.01 -9.41 -5.75
N VAL A 408 -4.05 -8.66 -6.15
CA VAL A 408 -5.42 -8.82 -5.62
C VAL A 408 -5.96 -10.21 -5.94
N TRP A 409 -5.85 -10.65 -7.19
CA TRP A 409 -6.27 -12.01 -7.58
C TRP A 409 -5.52 -13.08 -6.77
N VAL A 410 -4.19 -12.98 -6.76
CA VAL A 410 -3.30 -13.91 -6.07
C VAL A 410 -3.56 -13.96 -4.56
N GLY A 411 -3.64 -12.80 -3.90
CA GLY A 411 -3.85 -12.70 -2.46
C GLY A 411 -5.24 -13.18 -2.03
N VAL A 412 -6.29 -12.72 -2.71
CA VAL A 412 -7.68 -13.00 -2.32
C VAL A 412 -8.13 -14.42 -2.73
N VAL A 413 -7.84 -14.86 -3.96
CA VAL A 413 -8.30 -16.17 -4.46
C VAL A 413 -7.31 -17.26 -4.11
N ASP A 414 -6.06 -17.06 -4.51
CA ASP A 414 -5.05 -18.13 -4.60
C ASP A 414 -4.30 -18.39 -3.28
N MET A 415 -4.27 -17.40 -2.39
CA MET A 415 -3.72 -17.49 -1.03
C MET A 415 -4.84 -17.58 0.02
N TRP A 416 -5.73 -16.58 0.11
CA TRP A 416 -6.75 -16.51 1.17
C TRP A 416 -7.91 -17.50 0.97
N ALA A 417 -8.70 -17.36 -0.10
CA ALA A 417 -9.87 -18.24 -0.32
C ALA A 417 -9.45 -19.71 -0.47
N ARG A 418 -8.32 -20.00 -1.12
CA ARG A 418 -7.78 -21.36 -1.24
C ARG A 418 -7.40 -21.99 0.10
N ASP A 419 -6.80 -21.24 1.02
CA ASP A 419 -6.44 -21.78 2.35
C ASP A 419 -7.66 -21.94 3.28
N TRP A 420 -8.73 -21.15 3.10
CA TRP A 420 -9.80 -20.99 4.09
C TRP A 420 -11.22 -21.44 3.68
N VAL A 421 -11.53 -21.52 2.38
CA VAL A 421 -12.93 -21.67 1.89
C VAL A 421 -13.06 -22.73 0.78
N ILE A 422 -12.02 -22.93 -0.03
CA ILE A 422 -11.99 -23.98 -1.07
C ILE A 422 -11.70 -25.33 -0.41
N HIS A 423 -12.41 -26.39 -0.83
CA HIS A 423 -12.23 -27.74 -0.29
C HIS A 423 -10.78 -28.24 -0.48
N GLY A 424 -10.17 -28.76 0.58
CA GLY A 424 -8.73 -29.07 0.65
C GLY A 424 -7.87 -27.93 1.23
N GLY A 425 -8.46 -26.76 1.49
CA GLY A 425 -7.82 -25.64 2.19
C GLY A 425 -7.46 -25.98 3.63
N GLU A 426 -6.20 -25.70 4.01
CA GLU A 426 -5.60 -26.10 5.29
C GLU A 426 -6.36 -25.61 6.54
N MET A 427 -7.14 -24.53 6.45
CA MET A 427 -7.88 -23.96 7.58
C MET A 427 -9.33 -24.46 7.69
N LEU A 428 -9.89 -25.15 6.69
CA LEU A 428 -11.23 -25.76 6.78
C LEU A 428 -11.23 -26.94 7.76
N ASP A 429 -10.27 -27.85 7.61
CA ASP A 429 -10.14 -29.07 8.42
C ASP A 429 -9.29 -28.83 9.70
N ALA A 430 -8.98 -27.57 10.02
CA ALA A 430 -8.11 -27.19 11.13
C ALA A 430 -8.84 -27.16 12.49
N SER A 431 -8.07 -27.39 13.57
CA SER A 431 -8.56 -27.12 14.92
C SER A 431 -8.73 -25.61 15.15
N LEU A 432 -9.73 -25.23 15.96
CA LEU A 432 -10.07 -23.83 16.23
C LEU A 432 -8.87 -22.97 16.69
N SER A 433 -7.93 -23.55 17.44
CA SER A 433 -6.69 -22.86 17.83
C SER A 433 -5.81 -22.50 16.63
N LYS A 434 -5.68 -23.39 15.64
CA LYS A 434 -4.89 -23.15 14.43
C LYS A 434 -5.57 -22.12 13.53
N VAL A 435 -6.91 -22.20 13.40
CA VAL A 435 -7.73 -21.20 12.70
C VAL A 435 -7.56 -19.80 13.33
N LEU A 436 -7.66 -19.71 14.67
CA LEU A 436 -7.50 -18.44 15.39
C LEU A 436 -6.08 -17.87 15.23
N THR A 437 -5.03 -18.69 15.41
CA THR A 437 -3.64 -18.27 15.18
C THR A 437 -3.42 -17.82 13.74
N GLY A 438 -3.98 -18.53 12.76
CA GLY A 438 -3.94 -18.13 11.34
C GLY A 438 -4.61 -16.79 11.09
N GLY A 439 -5.83 -16.59 11.60
CA GLY A 439 -6.60 -15.36 11.42
C GLY A 439 -5.96 -14.14 12.07
N VAL A 440 -5.44 -14.28 13.29
CA VAL A 440 -4.66 -13.22 13.97
C VAL A 440 -3.40 -12.88 13.17
N SER A 441 -2.67 -13.89 12.69
CA SER A 441 -1.46 -13.70 11.88
C SER A 441 -1.76 -12.96 10.56
N PHE A 442 -2.85 -13.32 9.89
CA PHE A 442 -3.34 -12.65 8.67
C PHE A 442 -3.67 -11.18 8.91
N VAL A 443 -4.40 -10.85 9.98
CA VAL A 443 -4.72 -9.47 10.35
C VAL A 443 -3.47 -8.67 10.71
N ILE A 444 -2.49 -9.28 11.38
CA ILE A 444 -1.19 -8.64 11.66
C ILE A 444 -0.45 -8.31 10.35
N GLY A 445 -0.51 -9.18 9.32
CA GLY A 445 0.05 -8.89 8.00
C GLY A 445 -0.59 -7.67 7.33
N LEU A 446 -1.92 -7.63 7.31
CA LEU A 446 -2.68 -6.48 6.76
C LEU A 446 -2.33 -5.17 7.48
N ILE A 447 -2.35 -5.16 8.82
CA ILE A 447 -2.05 -3.98 9.63
C ILE A 447 -0.59 -3.55 9.43
N LEU A 448 0.36 -4.48 9.45
CA LEU A 448 1.78 -4.14 9.31
C LEU A 448 2.05 -3.48 7.96
N MET A 449 1.52 -4.03 6.86
CA MET A 449 1.72 -3.42 5.54
C MET A 449 0.99 -2.08 5.41
N SER A 450 -0.15 -1.91 6.10
CA SER A 450 -0.84 -0.61 6.18
C SER A 450 -0.05 0.44 6.97
N VAL A 451 0.72 0.04 7.99
CA VAL A 451 1.61 0.94 8.74
C VAL A 451 2.85 1.30 7.93
N LEU A 452 3.43 0.34 7.20
CA LEU A 452 4.53 0.62 6.27
C LEU A 452 4.10 1.59 5.17
N GLY A 453 2.94 1.36 4.53
CA GLY A 453 2.36 2.24 3.51
C GLY A 453 1.75 3.56 4.03
N LYS A 454 1.89 3.86 5.33
CA LYS A 454 1.67 5.21 5.89
C LYS A 454 3.00 5.95 6.13
N TRP A 455 4.12 5.23 6.19
CA TRP A 455 5.43 5.77 6.58
C TRP A 455 6.42 5.87 5.41
N ALA A 456 6.11 5.24 4.28
CA ALA A 456 6.53 5.65 2.93
C ALA A 456 5.49 6.57 2.29
#